data_AF-A0A8J2MQ13-F1
#
_entry.id   AF-A0A8J2MQ13-F1
#
_cell.length_a   1.000
_cell.length_b   1.000
_cell.length_c   1.000
_cell.angle_alpha   90.00
_cell.angle_beta   90.00
_cell.angle_gamma   90.00
#
_symmetry.space_group_name_H-M   'P 1'
#
loop_
_entity.id
_entity.type
_entity.pdbx_description
1 polymer ?
#
loop_
_entity_poly.entity_id
_entity_poly.type
_entity_poly.pdbx_seq_one_letter_code
_entity_poly.pdbx_strand_id
1 'polypeptide(L)'
;MLDYKLQRLINNTIRFIFNLRSDEHVTPYRHSLNWLTFKSKLMYSLACFIYKLLKSGEPKFLRSFFVEESTDIRRSERIAAKQINMSFKMPNFSTTTFEHSFIISAIRIWRELSFEVTNSLSLNTFKTFEFFMKRERDNES
;
A
#
# COMPACT_ATOMS: atom_id res chain seq x y z
N MET A 1 10.18 15.27 -1.23
CA MET A 1 10.73 16.26 -0.27
C MET A 1 10.06 16.19 1.10
N LEU A 2 8.74 15.97 1.19
CA LEU A 2 8.02 15.87 2.48
C LEU A 2 8.32 14.57 3.24
N ASP A 3 8.35 13.43 2.52
CA ASP A 3 8.57 12.09 3.11
C ASP A 3 9.88 11.99 3.90
N TYR A 4 10.94 12.61 3.40
CA TYR A 4 12.25 12.61 4.05
C TYR A 4 12.25 13.40 5.37
N LYS A 5 11.55 14.54 5.43
CA LYS A 5 11.43 15.33 6.65
C LYS A 5 10.65 14.57 7.73
N LEU A 6 9.57 13.90 7.34
CA LEU A 6 8.76 13.08 8.25
C LEU A 6 9.52 11.83 8.72
N GLN A 7 10.25 11.16 7.83
CA GLN A 7 11.10 10.04 8.21
C GLN A 7 12.20 10.47 9.19
N ARG A 8 12.80 11.65 9.00
CA ARG A 8 13.77 12.21 9.96
C ARG A 8 13.15 12.48 11.33
N LEU A 9 11.93 13.01 11.37
CA LEU A 9 11.20 13.21 12.62
C LEU A 9 10.98 11.87 13.34
N ILE A 10 10.49 10.85 12.63
CA ILE A 10 10.31 9.50 13.21
C ILE A 10 11.64 8.95 13.71
N ASN A 11 12.70 9.04 12.91
CA ASN A 11 14.02 8.56 13.31
C ASN A 11 14.51 9.28 14.58
N ASN A 12 14.31 10.59 14.69
CA ASN A 12 14.64 11.36 15.89
C ASN A 12 13.81 10.91 17.10
N THR A 13 12.53 10.61 16.94
CA THR A 13 11.71 10.08 18.04
C THR A 13 12.21 8.72 18.52
N ILE A 14 12.62 7.83 17.62
CA ILE A 14 13.20 6.53 17.99
C ILE A 14 14.54 6.73 18.71
N ARG A 15 15.39 7.63 18.20
CA ARG A 15 16.66 8.00 18.84
C ARG A 15 16.44 8.55 20.25
N PHE A 16 15.39 9.34 20.46
CA PHE A 16 15.02 9.85 21.78
C PHE A 16 14.55 8.75 22.72
N ILE A 17 13.68 7.85 22.27
CA ILE A 17 13.13 6.74 23.09
C ILE A 17 14.24 5.80 23.59
N PHE A 18 15.17 5.42 22.71
CA PHE A 18 16.26 4.50 23.04
C PHE A 18 17.56 5.20 23.44
N ASN A 19 17.55 6.53 23.53
CA ASN A 19 18.74 7.35 23.83
C ASN A 19 19.96 7.00 22.96
N LEU A 20 19.74 6.90 21.64
CA LEU A 20 20.75 6.45 20.67
C LEU A 20 21.80 7.52 20.40
N ARG A 21 23.04 7.10 20.20
CA ARG A 21 24.12 7.99 19.73
C ARG A 21 23.91 8.37 18.26
N SER A 22 24.45 9.51 17.83
CA SER A 22 24.24 10.05 16.47
C SER A 22 24.64 9.09 15.33
N ASP A 23 25.70 8.32 15.56
CA ASP A 23 26.32 7.34 14.65
C ASP A 23 25.56 6.01 14.58
N GLU A 24 24.64 5.76 15.50
CA GLU A 24 23.95 4.48 15.60
C GLU A 24 22.82 4.31 14.59
N HIS A 25 22.67 3.11 14.02
CA HIS A 25 21.62 2.80 13.05
C HIS A 25 20.25 2.67 13.74
N VAL A 26 19.26 3.42 13.24
CA VAL A 26 17.90 3.47 13.82
C VAL A 26 17.03 2.26 13.43
N THR A 27 17.35 1.58 12.32
CA THR A 27 16.59 0.44 11.77
C THR A 27 16.32 -0.70 12.78
N PRO A 28 17.31 -1.25 13.52
CA PRO A 28 17.05 -2.31 14.49
C PRO A 28 16.06 -1.90 15.59
N TYR A 29 16.13 -0.66 16.05
CA TYR A 29 15.23 -0.09 17.07
C TYR A 29 13.83 0.17 16.53
N ARG A 30 13.73 0.54 15.26
CA ARG A 30 12.44 0.65 14.58
C ARG A 30 11.74 -0.70 14.50
N HIS A 31 12.49 -1.77 14.18
CA HIS A 31 11.95 -3.13 14.15
C HIS A 31 11.56 -3.64 15.54
N SER A 32 12.34 -3.34 16.59
CA SER A 32 11.98 -3.73 17.97
C SER A 32 10.68 -3.07 18.45
N LEU A 33 10.39 -1.85 17.99
CA LEU A 33 9.10 -1.18 18.22
C LEU A 33 7.96 -1.70 17.34
N ASN A 34 8.23 -2.59 16.39
CA ASN A 34 7.30 -2.97 15.31
C ASN A 34 6.76 -1.76 14.54
N TRP A 35 7.59 -0.74 14.30
CA TRP A 35 7.20 0.46 13.55
C TRP A 35 7.52 0.31 12.06
N LEU A 36 6.53 0.57 11.21
CA LEU A 36 6.73 0.73 9.76
C LEU A 36 7.45 2.06 9.45
N THR A 37 8.18 2.11 8.34
CA THR A 37 8.64 3.39 7.79
C THR A 37 7.47 4.30 7.44
N PHE A 38 7.72 5.61 7.30
CA PHE A 38 6.68 6.55 6.89
C PHE A 38 6.03 6.14 5.57
N LYS A 39 6.84 5.71 4.59
CA LYS A 39 6.36 5.28 3.28
C LYS A 39 5.41 4.09 3.40
N SER A 40 5.77 3.09 4.19
CA SER A 40 4.90 1.92 4.38
C SER A 40 3.67 2.21 5.22
N LYS A 41 3.75 3.13 6.20
CA LYS A 41 2.55 3.63 6.90
C LYS A 41 1.59 4.31 5.94
N LEU A 42 2.09 5.12 5.01
CA LEU A 42 1.29 5.79 4.00
C LEU A 42 0.64 4.76 3.06
N MET A 43 1.42 3.81 2.54
CA MET A 43 0.91 2.73 1.68
C MET A 43 -0.16 1.90 2.39
N TYR A 44 0.07 1.53 3.65
CA TYR A 44 -0.90 0.81 4.48
C TYR A 44 -2.19 1.60 4.69
N SER A 45 -2.07 2.89 5.02
CA SER A 45 -3.23 3.76 5.24
C SER A 45 -4.05 3.92 3.97
N LEU A 46 -3.37 4.08 2.83
CA LEU A 46 -3.97 4.18 1.52
C LEU A 46 -4.65 2.86 1.13
N ALA A 47 -4.00 1.71 1.35
CA ALA A 47 -4.57 0.39 1.11
C ALA A 47 -5.83 0.15 1.96
N CYS A 48 -5.81 0.51 3.24
CA CYS A 48 -6.97 0.44 4.12
C CYS A 48 -8.10 1.36 3.64
N PHE A 49 -7.76 2.55 3.16
CA PHE A 49 -8.74 3.48 2.62
C PHE A 49 -9.41 2.92 1.35
N ILE A 50 -8.65 2.34 0.42
CA ILE A 50 -9.19 1.69 -0.77
C ILE A 50 -10.08 0.51 -0.37
N TYR A 51 -9.63 -0.34 0.56
CA TYR A 51 -10.43 -1.46 1.03
C TYR A 51 -11.80 -1.00 1.53
N LYS A 52 -11.82 0.06 2.36
CA LYS A 52 -13.05 0.67 2.83
C LYS A 52 -13.89 1.21 1.67
N LEU A 53 -13.30 2.00 0.78
CA LEU A 53 -13.96 2.59 -0.38
C LEU A 53 -14.63 1.54 -1.27
N LEU A 54 -13.94 0.41 -1.51
CA LEU A 54 -14.45 -0.67 -2.35
C LEU A 54 -15.55 -1.48 -1.66
N LYS A 55 -15.45 -1.70 -0.34
CA LYS A 55 -16.47 -2.42 0.43
C LYS A 55 -17.71 -1.57 0.73
N SER A 56 -17.54 -0.29 1.04
CA SER A 56 -18.65 0.62 1.33
C SER A 56 -19.28 1.20 0.06
N GLY A 57 -18.51 1.30 -1.03
CA GLY A 57 -18.92 2.01 -2.25
C GLY A 57 -18.89 3.54 -2.12
N GLU A 58 -18.44 4.08 -0.99
CA GLU A 58 -18.50 5.52 -0.68
C GLU A 58 -17.12 6.12 -0.38
N PRO A 59 -16.85 7.36 -0.84
CA PRO A 59 -17.74 8.22 -1.63
C PRO A 59 -17.85 7.79 -3.11
N LYS A 60 -19.06 7.85 -3.67
CA LYS A 60 -19.36 7.42 -5.07
C LYS A 60 -18.44 8.03 -6.11
N PHE A 61 -18.10 9.31 -5.98
CA PHE A 61 -17.16 10.00 -6.88
C PHE A 61 -15.78 9.35 -6.91
N LEU A 62 -15.26 8.91 -5.76
CA LEU A 62 -13.98 8.20 -5.75
C LEU A 62 -14.14 6.77 -6.29
N ARG A 63 -15.25 6.10 -5.94
CA ARG A 63 -15.53 4.74 -6.40
C ARG A 63 -15.66 4.64 -7.92
N SER A 64 -16.17 5.67 -8.60
CA SER A 64 -16.31 5.68 -10.07
C SER A 64 -14.99 5.62 -10.83
N PHE A 65 -13.87 5.97 -10.20
CA PHE A 65 -12.54 5.82 -10.83
C PHE A 65 -12.02 4.38 -10.80
N PHE A 66 -12.60 3.51 -9.96
CA PHE A 66 -12.21 2.10 -9.84
C PHE A 66 -13.07 1.23 -10.76
N VAL A 67 -12.78 1.28 -12.06
CA VAL A 67 -13.47 0.45 -13.06
C VAL A 67 -12.80 -0.91 -13.15
N GLU A 68 -13.56 -1.98 -12.91
CA GLU A 68 -13.08 -3.35 -13.04
C GLU A 68 -12.75 -3.67 -14.51
N GLU A 69 -11.62 -4.33 -14.76
CA GLU A 69 -11.29 -4.81 -16.09
C GLU A 69 -12.26 -5.95 -16.45
N SER A 70 -13.12 -5.71 -17.46
CA SER A 70 -14.07 -6.72 -17.93
C SER A 70 -13.33 -7.99 -18.36
N THR A 71 -13.75 -9.14 -17.83
CA THR A 71 -13.24 -10.46 -18.20
C THR A 71 -13.62 -10.91 -19.61
N ASP A 72 -14.31 -10.05 -20.37
CA ASP A 72 -14.63 -10.33 -21.76
C ASP A 72 -13.40 -10.08 -22.66
N ILE A 73 -12.90 -11.21 -23.19
CA ILE A 73 -12.32 -11.46 -24.52
C ILE A 73 -11.11 -12.40 -24.40
N ARG A 74 -11.38 -13.71 -24.54
CA ARG A 74 -10.50 -14.70 -25.22
C ARG A 74 -9.02 -14.76 -24.78
N ARG A 75 -8.70 -14.61 -23.49
CA ARG A 75 -7.34 -14.85 -22.99
C ARG A 75 -7.23 -16.27 -22.46
N SER A 76 -6.24 -17.01 -22.97
CA SER A 76 -5.91 -18.39 -22.61
C SER A 76 -6.09 -18.67 -21.11
N GLU A 77 -6.70 -19.81 -20.78
CA GLU A 77 -7.00 -20.28 -19.41
C GLU A 77 -5.75 -20.27 -18.48
N ARG A 78 -4.55 -20.31 -19.05
CA ARG A 78 -3.28 -20.17 -18.32
C ARG A 78 -3.01 -18.78 -17.75
N ILE A 79 -3.59 -17.73 -18.33
CA ILE A 79 -3.48 -16.34 -17.84
C ILE A 79 -4.59 -16.03 -16.83
N ALA A 80 -5.78 -16.62 -17.03
CA ALA A 80 -6.93 -16.44 -16.16
C ALA A 80 -6.66 -16.85 -14.70
N ALA A 81 -5.89 -17.93 -14.46
CA ALA A 81 -5.52 -18.35 -13.11
C ALA A 81 -4.64 -17.34 -12.34
N LYS A 82 -3.88 -16.48 -13.05
CA LYS A 82 -3.06 -15.42 -12.46
C LYS A 82 -3.84 -14.09 -12.30
N GLN A 83 -5.03 -14.01 -12.88
CA GLN A 83 -5.81 -12.78 -13.06
C GLN A 83 -7.19 -12.84 -12.36
N ILE A 84 -7.35 -13.70 -11.34
CA ILE A 84 -8.49 -13.68 -10.39
C ILE A 84 -8.35 -12.51 -9.40
N ASN A 85 -7.42 -11.59 -9.63
CA ASN A 85 -7.40 -10.32 -8.94
C ASN A 85 -8.48 -9.45 -9.56
N MET A 86 -9.34 -8.86 -8.72
CA MET A 86 -10.12 -7.65 -9.02
C MET A 86 -9.18 -6.57 -9.58
N SER A 87 -8.89 -6.65 -10.87
CA SER A 87 -7.88 -5.85 -11.52
C SER A 87 -8.58 -4.64 -12.06
N PHE A 88 -8.39 -3.50 -11.40
CA PHE A 88 -8.93 -2.25 -11.92
C PHE A 88 -8.16 -1.85 -13.17
N LYS A 89 -8.87 -1.35 -14.18
CA LYS A 89 -8.26 -0.79 -15.39
C LYS A 89 -7.43 0.43 -14.99
N MET A 90 -6.17 0.48 -15.43
CA MET A 90 -5.34 1.66 -15.23
C MET A 90 -5.85 2.77 -16.16
N PRO A 91 -6.19 3.97 -15.64
CA PRO A 91 -6.49 5.12 -16.47
C PRO A 91 -5.27 5.50 -17.32
N ASN A 92 -5.51 5.94 -18.56
CA ASN A 92 -4.44 6.52 -19.37
C ASN A 92 -4.03 7.86 -18.76
N PHE A 93 -2.73 8.09 -18.63
CA PHE A 93 -2.19 9.34 -18.12
C PHE A 93 -1.20 9.93 -19.14
N SER A 94 -1.36 11.22 -19.42
CA SER A 94 -0.48 11.99 -20.31
C SER A 94 0.47 12.93 -19.56
N THR A 95 0.22 13.16 -18.27
CA THR A 95 0.97 14.10 -17.43
C THR A 95 1.58 13.40 -16.23
N THR A 96 2.77 13.86 -15.83
CA THR A 96 3.47 13.38 -14.63
C THR A 96 2.66 13.66 -13.36
N THR A 97 1.93 14.79 -13.32
CA THR A 97 1.03 15.12 -12.21
C THR A 97 -0.08 14.08 -12.06
N PHE A 98 -0.69 13.64 -13.15
CA PHE A 98 -1.74 12.63 -13.08
C PHE A 98 -1.17 11.23 -12.80
N GLU A 99 0.04 10.93 -13.26
CA GLU A 99 0.75 9.70 -12.88
C GLU A 99 0.94 9.60 -11.36
N HIS A 100 1.30 10.70 -10.71
CA HIS A 100 1.45 10.76 -9.25
C HIS A 100 0.14 11.06 -8.51
N SER A 101 -1.01 10.99 -9.19
CA SER A 101 -2.31 11.20 -8.55
C SER A 101 -2.67 10.08 -7.59
N PHE A 102 -3.64 10.37 -6.72
CA PHE A 102 -4.22 9.40 -5.81
C PHE A 102 -4.74 8.16 -6.56
N ILE A 103 -5.42 8.35 -7.70
CA ILE A 103 -6.08 7.25 -8.43
C ILE A 103 -5.05 6.25 -8.95
N ILE A 104 -4.00 6.74 -9.61
CA ILE A 104 -2.94 5.89 -10.16
C ILE A 104 -2.19 5.18 -9.03
N SER A 105 -1.83 5.92 -7.98
CA SER A 105 -1.13 5.35 -6.82
C SER A 105 -1.97 4.30 -6.10
N ALA A 106 -3.28 4.53 -5.99
CA ALA A 106 -4.22 3.61 -5.38
C ALA A 106 -4.34 2.31 -6.18
N ILE A 107 -4.50 2.39 -7.50
CA ILE A 107 -4.58 1.22 -8.38
C ILE A 107 -3.26 0.45 -8.36
N ARG A 108 -2.10 1.13 -8.38
CA ARG A 108 -0.78 0.48 -8.27
C ARG A 108 -0.66 -0.29 -6.96
N ILE A 109 -0.92 0.35 -5.83
CA ILE A 109 -0.87 -0.29 -4.51
C ILE A 109 -1.83 -1.47 -4.44
N TRP A 110 -3.06 -1.33 -4.93
CA TRP A 110 -4.04 -2.42 -4.92
C TRP A 110 -3.62 -3.62 -5.76
N ARG A 111 -3.02 -3.39 -6.93
CA ARG A 111 -2.48 -4.44 -7.81
C ARG A 111 -1.27 -5.17 -7.22
N GLU A 112 -0.52 -4.49 -6.36
CA GLU A 112 0.63 -5.07 -5.66
C GLU A 112 0.23 -5.95 -4.45
N LEU A 113 -1.02 -5.89 -4.00
CA LEU A 113 -1.52 -6.74 -2.92
C LEU A 113 -1.84 -8.14 -3.42
N SER A 114 -1.60 -9.15 -2.59
CA SER A 114 -1.97 -10.53 -2.92
C SER A 114 -3.49 -10.73 -2.86
N PHE A 115 -3.96 -11.74 -3.60
CA PHE A 115 -5.38 -12.14 -3.60
C PHE A 115 -5.89 -12.47 -2.20
N GLU A 116 -5.08 -13.15 -1.39
CA GLU A 116 -5.41 -13.53 -0.01
C GLU A 116 -5.76 -12.31 0.86
N VAL A 117 -5.00 -11.22 0.70
CA VAL A 117 -5.21 -9.99 1.48
C VAL A 117 -6.43 -9.23 0.97
N THR A 118 -6.59 -9.11 -0.34
CA THR A 118 -7.70 -8.36 -0.95
C THR A 118 -9.06 -9.04 -0.76
N ASN A 119 -9.11 -10.37 -0.71
CA ASN A 119 -10.35 -11.14 -0.47
C ASN A 119 -10.69 -11.29 1.03
N SER A 120 -9.96 -10.60 1.91
CA SER A 120 -10.24 -10.66 3.35
C SER A 120 -11.66 -10.18 3.68
N LEU A 121 -12.34 -10.94 4.55
CA LEU A 121 -13.75 -10.77 4.88
C LEU A 121 -14.01 -9.51 5.73
N SER A 122 -13.01 -9.06 6.49
CA SER A 122 -13.12 -7.89 7.37
C SER A 122 -11.93 -6.96 7.25
N LEU A 123 -12.16 -5.69 7.60
CA LEU A 123 -11.08 -4.72 7.73
C LEU A 123 -10.03 -5.16 8.77
N ASN A 124 -10.43 -5.85 9.84
CA ASN A 124 -9.49 -6.30 10.87
C ASN A 124 -8.54 -7.38 10.33
N THR A 125 -9.04 -8.30 9.50
CA THR A 125 -8.23 -9.29 8.79
C THR A 125 -7.36 -8.65 7.69
N PHE A 126 -7.83 -7.58 7.06
CA PHE A 126 -7.03 -6.81 6.09
C PHE A 126 -5.87 -6.07 6.78
N LYS A 127 -6.15 -5.51 7.96
CA LYS A 127 -5.22 -4.70 8.75
C LYS A 127 -4.08 -5.51 9.36
N THR A 128 -4.07 -6.84 9.23
CA THR A 128 -3.07 -7.69 9.85
C THR A 128 -1.68 -7.22 9.42
N PHE A 129 -1.04 -6.52 10.35
CA PHE A 129 0.12 -5.64 10.14
C PHE A 129 1.35 -6.41 9.62
N GLU A 130 1.35 -7.72 9.86
CA GLU A 130 2.40 -8.66 9.51
C GLU A 130 2.68 -8.72 7.99
N PHE A 131 1.67 -8.57 7.14
CA PHE A 131 1.85 -8.60 5.69
C PHE A 131 2.71 -7.42 5.20
N PHE A 132 2.42 -6.21 5.71
CA PHE A 132 3.16 -5.00 5.33
C PHE A 132 4.56 -4.97 5.95
N MET A 133 4.73 -5.55 7.15
CA MET A 133 6.04 -5.71 7.78
C MET A 133 6.93 -6.75 7.07
N LYS A 134 6.36 -7.86 6.58
CA LYS A 134 7.11 -8.86 5.81
C LYS A 134 7.69 -8.23 4.54
N ARG A 135 6.87 -7.46 3.82
CA ARG A 135 7.31 -6.71 2.64
C ARG A 135 8.40 -5.68 2.93
N GLU A 136 8.37 -4.98 4.06
CA GLU A 136 9.47 -4.08 4.43
C GLU A 136 10.78 -4.84 4.69
N ARG A 137 10.71 -5.95 5.44
CA ARG A 137 11.89 -6.78 5.76
C ARG A 137 12.55 -7.35 4.50
N ASP A 138 11.76 -7.73 3.51
CA ASP A 138 12.25 -8.29 2.24
C ASP A 138 12.90 -7.23 1.32
N ASN A 139 12.61 -5.93 1.51
CA ASN A 139 13.18 -4.84 0.68
C ASN A 139 14.40 -4.14 1.32
N GLU A 140 14.63 -4.34 2.62
CA GLU A 140 15.74 -3.74 3.37
C GLU A 140 16.88 -4.75 3.69
N SER A 141 16.74 -6.01 3.24
CA SER A 141 17.77 -7.07 3.28
C SER A 141 18.56 -7.12 1.98
#